data_AF-A0A953IJ26-F1
#
_entry.id   AF-A0A953IJ26-F1
#
_cell.length_a   1.000
_cell.length_b   1.000
_cell.length_c   1.000
_cell.angle_alpha   90.00
_cell.angle_beta   90.00
_cell.angle_gamma   90.00
#
_symmetry.space_group_name_H-M   'P 1'
#
loop_
_entity.id
_entity.type
_entity.pdbx_description
1 polymer ?
#
loop_
_entity_poly.entity_id
_entity_poly.type
_entity_poly.pdbx_seq_one_letter_code
_entity_poly.pdbx_strand_id
1 'polypeptide(L)'
;MKLALAFILLLPVMWTLYLAVMHLDTARRQGQLTTAAKVAGYPILFVGLAVDVLFNALWGSLLFLEPPREWLFTDRISRLNDAAGWRGRLACWICLELLDPFDPKGRHCR
;
A
#
# COMPACT_ATOMS: atom_id res chain seq x y z
N MET A 1 25.92 3.48 2.02
CA MET A 1 25.17 4.26 3.03
C MET A 1 23.91 4.93 2.47
N LYS A 2 23.99 5.78 1.42
CA LYS A 2 22.81 6.48 0.86
C LYS A 2 21.70 5.56 0.33
N LEU A 3 22.06 4.50 -0.41
CA LEU A 3 21.08 3.54 -0.94
C LEU A 3 20.38 2.72 0.14
N ALA A 4 21.12 2.28 1.16
CA ALA A 4 20.54 1.57 2.31
C ALA A 4 19.56 2.45 3.08
N LEU A 5 19.91 3.74 3.27
CA LEU A 5 19.00 4.70 3.87
C LEU A 5 17.73 4.90 3.04
N ALA A 6 17.86 5.09 1.71
CA ALA A 6 16.71 5.21 0.82
C ALA A 6 15.81 3.97 0.86
N PHE A 7 16.41 2.78 0.90
CA PHE A 7 15.69 1.52 1.04
C PHE A 7 14.90 1.45 2.36
N ILE A 8 15.52 1.81 3.48
CA ILE A 8 14.86 1.84 4.80
C ILE A 8 13.71 2.86 4.83
N LEU A 9 13.94 4.06 4.28
CA LEU A 9 12.94 5.13 4.25
C LEU A 9 11.74 4.80 3.34
N LEU A 10 11.87 3.86 2.39
CA LEU A 10 10.80 3.51 1.48
C LEU A 10 9.57 2.94 2.22
N LEU A 11 9.78 2.24 3.34
CA LEU A 11 8.69 1.67 4.15
C LEU A 11 7.81 2.75 4.82
N PRO A 12 8.34 3.68 5.64
CA PRO A 12 7.51 4.73 6.21
C PRO A 12 6.95 5.69 5.16
N VAL A 13 7.68 5.94 4.05
CA VAL A 13 7.18 6.76 2.94
C VAL A 13 5.98 6.10 2.27
N MET A 14 6.07 4.80 1.96
CA MET A 14 4.96 4.03 1.43
C MET A 14 3.74 4.13 2.32
N TRP A 15 3.90 3.82 3.61
CA TRP A 15 2.78 3.76 4.52
C TRP A 15 2.12 5.14 4.68
N THR A 16 2.90 6.22 4.71
CA THR A 16 2.38 7.59 4.71
C THR A 16 1.55 7.89 3.47
N LEU A 17 2.03 7.51 2.28
CA LEU A 17 1.29 7.70 1.03
C LEU A 17 0.00 6.88 1.00
N TYR A 18 0.04 5.64 1.50
CA TYR A 18 -1.15 4.80 1.67
C TYR A 18 -2.19 5.49 2.56
N LEU A 19 -1.81 5.98 3.74
CA LEU A 19 -2.72 6.70 4.66
C LEU A 19 -3.34 7.93 3.98
N ALA A 20 -2.54 8.71 3.24
CA ALA A 20 -3.03 9.87 2.52
C ALA A 20 -4.05 9.49 1.43
N VAL A 21 -3.76 8.46 0.64
CA VAL A 21 -4.66 7.99 -0.43
C VAL A 21 -5.95 7.41 0.14
N MET A 22 -5.89 6.64 1.23
CA MET A 22 -7.10 6.11 1.89
C MET A 22 -7.96 7.21 2.51
N HIS A 23 -7.34 8.27 3.04
CA HIS A 23 -8.10 9.42 3.54
C HIS A 23 -8.80 10.17 2.39
N LEU A 24 -8.14 10.33 1.24
CA LEU A 24 -8.76 10.86 0.03
C LEU A 24 -9.93 10.00 -0.44
N ASP A 25 -9.81 8.66 -0.40
CA ASP A 25 -10.93 7.76 -0.75
C ASP A 25 -12.08 7.85 0.25
N THR A 26 -11.78 8.01 1.54
CA THR A 26 -12.80 8.28 2.58
C THR A 26 -13.59 9.55 2.26
N ALA A 27 -12.90 10.68 2.05
CA ALA A 27 -13.53 11.94 1.69
C ALA A 27 -14.33 11.84 0.40
N ARG A 28 -13.85 11.07 -0.60
CA ARG A 28 -14.58 10.79 -1.84
C ARG A 28 -15.89 10.06 -1.57
N ARG A 29 -15.86 8.99 -0.76
CA ARG A 29 -17.04 8.19 -0.41
C ARG A 29 -18.08 8.97 0.39
N GLN A 30 -17.63 9.90 1.22
CA GLN A 30 -18.49 10.79 2.01
C GLN A 30 -19.04 11.97 1.21
N GLY A 31 -18.70 12.11 -0.08
CA GLY A 31 -19.13 13.25 -0.91
C GLY A 31 -18.44 14.57 -0.57
N GLN A 32 -17.34 14.54 0.19
CA GLN A 32 -16.61 15.72 0.67
C GLN A 32 -15.44 16.12 -0.23
N LEU A 33 -15.09 15.29 -1.23
CA LEU A 33 -13.95 15.54 -2.11
C LEU A 33 -14.29 16.60 -3.18
N THR A 34 -14.02 17.87 -2.84
CA THR A 34 -14.19 19.03 -3.74
C THR A 34 -13.28 18.97 -4.96
N THR A 35 -13.58 19.76 -5.99
CA THR A 35 -12.72 19.85 -7.19
C THR A 35 -11.31 20.30 -6.86
N ALA A 36 -11.14 21.28 -5.96
CA ALA A 36 -9.82 21.73 -5.51
C ALA A 36 -9.05 20.59 -4.84
N ALA A 37 -9.71 19.81 -3.98
CA ALA A 37 -9.10 18.65 -3.33
C ALA A 37 -8.74 17.53 -4.33
N LYS A 38 -9.51 17.33 -5.41
CA LYS A 38 -9.14 16.39 -6.48
C LYS A 38 -7.86 16.81 -7.19
N VAL A 39 -7.74 18.09 -7.55
CA VAL A 39 -6.55 18.62 -8.24
C VAL A 39 -5.29 18.45 -7.38
N ALA A 40 -5.40 18.68 -6.07
CA ALA A 40 -4.28 18.47 -5.14
C ALA A 40 -4.02 16.99 -4.83
N GLY A 41 -5.09 16.19 -4.67
CA GLY A 41 -5.00 14.79 -4.21
C GLY A 41 -4.64 13.78 -5.29
N TYR A 42 -5.04 13.99 -6.55
CA TYR A 42 -4.74 13.03 -7.63
C TYR A 42 -3.24 12.89 -7.92
N PRO A 43 -2.42 13.97 -7.92
CA PRO A 43 -0.97 13.81 -7.95
C PRO A 43 -0.43 12.92 -6.83
N ILE A 44 -0.96 13.03 -5.60
CA ILE A 44 -0.57 12.18 -4.46
C ILE A 44 -0.93 10.72 -4.75
N LEU A 45 -2.12 10.45 -5.31
CA LEU A 45 -2.51 9.11 -5.74
C LEU A 45 -1.53 8.53 -6.77
N PHE A 46 -1.17 9.28 -7.81
CA PHE A 46 -0.22 8.80 -8.82
C PHE A 46 1.18 8.53 -8.25
N VAL A 47 1.66 9.39 -7.35
CA VAL A 47 2.92 9.16 -6.63
C VAL A 47 2.82 7.92 -5.74
N GLY A 48 1.71 7.77 -5.02
CA GLY A 48 1.42 6.59 -4.20
C GLY A 48 1.49 5.30 -5.01
N LEU A 49 0.83 5.25 -6.17
CA LEU A 49 0.85 4.10 -7.07
C LEU A 49 2.26 3.79 -7.60
N ALA A 50 3.02 4.81 -8.00
CA ALA A 50 4.40 4.62 -8.47
C ALA A 50 5.31 4.08 -7.36
N VAL A 51 5.16 4.61 -6.14
CA VAL A 51 5.90 4.12 -4.97
C VAL A 51 5.47 2.70 -4.61
N ASP A 52 4.17 2.38 -4.70
CA ASP A 52 3.59 1.04 -4.50
C ASP A 52 4.29 -0.01 -5.37
N VAL A 53 4.36 0.26 -6.68
CA VAL A 53 5.08 -0.61 -7.64
C VAL A 53 6.55 -0.78 -7.25
N LEU A 54 7.25 0.31 -6.92
CA LEU A 54 8.67 0.25 -6.57
C LEU A 54 8.91 -0.57 -5.30
N PHE A 55 8.10 -0.36 -4.26
CA PHE A 55 8.20 -1.11 -3.01
C PHE A 55 7.85 -2.58 -3.20
N ASN A 56 6.85 -2.90 -4.03
CA ASN A 56 6.54 -4.28 -4.35
C ASN A 56 7.73 -5.02 -4.97
N ALA A 57 8.40 -4.37 -5.93
CA ALA A 57 9.59 -4.91 -6.58
C ALA A 57 10.75 -5.10 -5.59
N LEU A 58 10.95 -4.15 -4.66
CA LEU A 58 12.06 -4.14 -3.72
C LEU A 58 11.74 -4.88 -2.41
N TRP A 59 10.92 -4.28 -1.56
CA TRP A 59 10.54 -4.81 -0.25
C TRP A 59 9.61 -6.01 -0.37
N GLY A 60 8.62 -5.97 -1.27
CA GLY A 60 7.71 -7.10 -1.46
C GLY A 60 8.46 -8.37 -1.84
N SER A 61 9.44 -8.26 -2.74
CA SER A 61 10.27 -9.39 -3.12
C SER A 61 11.16 -9.90 -1.99
N LEU A 62 11.71 -8.99 -1.19
CA LEU A 62 12.52 -9.35 -0.02
C LEU A 62 11.68 -10.02 1.08
N LEU A 63 10.53 -9.43 1.41
CA LEU A 63 9.64 -9.92 2.47
C LEU A 63 9.06 -11.29 2.15
N PHE A 64 8.65 -11.52 0.91
CA PHE A 64 8.01 -12.78 0.51
C PHE A 64 8.98 -13.77 -0.13
N LEU A 65 10.25 -13.42 -0.34
CA LEU A 65 11.24 -14.26 -1.02
C LEU A 65 10.68 -14.84 -2.34
N GLU A 66 10.01 -14.00 -3.12
CA GLU A 66 9.54 -14.31 -4.48
C GLU A 66 9.58 -13.04 -5.35
N PRO A 67 9.78 -13.12 -6.67
CA PRO A 67 9.65 -11.95 -7.56
C PRO A 67 8.19 -11.48 -7.70
N PRO A 68 7.93 -10.20 -8.01
CA PRO A 68 6.58 -9.68 -8.11
C PRO A 68 5.85 -10.34 -9.29
N ARG A 69 4.59 -10.76 -9.05
CA ARG A 69 3.66 -11.24 -10.09
C ARG A 69 2.60 -10.19 -10.41
N GLU A 70 2.31 -9.37 -9.41
CA GLU A 70 1.44 -8.20 -9.47
C GLU A 70 2.27 -6.92 -9.61
N TRP A 71 1.66 -5.85 -10.11
CA TRP A 71 2.29 -4.54 -10.13
C TRP A 71 2.33 -3.94 -8.73
N LEU A 72 1.20 -3.92 -8.03
CA LEU A 72 1.05 -3.30 -6.72
C LEU A 72 1.38 -4.28 -5.59
N PHE A 73 1.98 -3.76 -4.51
CA PHE A 73 2.22 -4.52 -3.29
C PHE A 73 0.90 -4.92 -2.64
N THR A 74 -0.09 -4.03 -2.68
CA THR A 74 -1.46 -4.23 -2.18
C THR A 74 -2.18 -5.38 -2.89
N ASP A 75 -2.04 -5.51 -4.21
CA ASP A 75 -2.57 -6.67 -4.97
C ASP A 75 -1.87 -7.97 -4.56
N ARG A 76 -0.55 -7.91 -4.37
CA ARG A 76 0.26 -9.07 -4.01
C ARG A 76 -0.09 -9.63 -2.64
N ILE A 77 -0.19 -8.76 -1.63
CA ILE A 77 -0.59 -9.19 -0.28
C ILE A 77 -2.03 -9.71 -0.29
N SER A 78 -2.92 -9.14 -1.12
CA SER A 78 -4.29 -9.65 -1.29
C SER A 78 -4.29 -11.07 -1.82
N ARG A 79 -3.50 -11.38 -2.85
CA ARG A 79 -3.31 -12.76 -3.33
C ARG A 79 -2.72 -13.69 -2.26
N LEU A 80 -1.74 -13.20 -1.52
CA LEU A 80 -1.04 -14.00 -0.51
C LEU A 80 -1.86 -14.19 0.77
N ASN A 81 -2.91 -13.39 1.00
CA ASN A 81 -3.73 -13.43 2.21
C ASN A 81 -4.31 -14.82 2.49
N ASP A 82 -4.67 -15.55 1.43
CA ASP A 82 -5.22 -16.92 1.51
C ASP A 82 -4.15 -18.02 1.32
N ALA A 83 -2.88 -17.65 1.16
CA ALA A 83 -1.80 -18.60 0.97
C ALA A 83 -1.46 -19.35 2.27
N ALA A 84 -1.20 -20.65 2.17
CA ALA A 84 -0.73 -21.42 3.32
C ALA A 84 0.70 -21.02 3.75
N GLY A 85 1.00 -21.20 5.03
CA GLY A 85 2.35 -21.03 5.58
C GLY A 85 2.69 -19.59 6.00
N TRP A 86 3.99 -19.30 6.11
CA TRP A 86 4.46 -18.05 6.70
C TRP A 86 4.19 -16.83 5.82
N ARG A 87 4.16 -17.00 4.49
CA ARG A 87 3.87 -15.91 3.54
C ARG A 87 2.46 -15.37 3.74
N GLY A 88 1.46 -16.26 3.83
CA GLY A 88 0.09 -15.82 4.08
C GLY A 88 -0.10 -15.26 5.48
N ARG A 89 0.57 -15.81 6.50
CA ARG A 89 0.57 -15.19 7.84
C ARG A 89 1.11 -13.77 7.83
N LEU A 90 2.22 -13.53 7.13
CA LEU A 90 2.79 -12.19 7.00
C LEU A 90 1.87 -11.26 6.22
N ALA A 91 1.33 -11.70 5.08
CA ALA A 91 0.38 -10.91 4.28
C ALA A 91 -0.87 -10.54 5.10
N CYS A 92 -1.44 -11.52 5.81
CA CYS A 92 -2.59 -11.32 6.69
C CYS A 92 -2.27 -10.34 7.82
N TRP A 93 -1.10 -10.46 8.46
CA TRP A 93 -0.67 -9.51 9.49
C TRP A 93 -0.53 -8.08 8.95
N ILE A 94 0.08 -7.90 7.76
CA ILE A 94 0.19 -6.59 7.11
C ILE A 94 -1.20 -6.01 6.83
N CYS A 95 -2.12 -6.83 6.28
CA CYS A 95 -3.47 -6.38 6.00
C CYS A 95 -4.22 -5.97 7.27
N LEU A 96 -4.25 -6.83 8.29
CA LEU A 96 -5.02 -6.59 9.51
C LEU A 96 -4.48 -5.45 10.36
N GLU A 97 -3.16 -5.31 10.46
CA GLU A 97 -2.54 -4.36 11.41
C GLU A 97 -2.15 -3.03 10.77
N LEU A 98 -1.78 -3.02 9.48
CA LEU A 98 -1.24 -1.82 8.83
C LEU A 98 -2.19 -1.19 7.80
N LEU A 99 -3.14 -1.94 7.26
CA LEU A 99 -3.98 -1.48 6.14
C LEU A 99 -5.45 -1.35 6.52
N ASP A 100 -6.10 -2.45 6.91
CA ASP A 100 -7.53 -2.53 7.20
C ASP A 100 -8.05 -1.46 8.16
N PRO A 101 -7.33 -1.06 9.24
CA PRO A 101 -7.80 0.01 10.14
C PRO A 101 -7.97 1.37 9.45
N PHE A 102 -7.30 1.57 8.31
CA PHE A 102 -7.29 2.83 7.58
C PHE A 102 -7.96 2.73 6.21
N ASP A 103 -8.35 1.54 5.75
CA ASP A 103 -9.15 1.38 4.54
C ASP A 103 -10.61 1.79 4.83
N PRO A 104 -11.22 2.68 4.02
CA PRO A 104 -12.61 3.09 4.21
C PRO A 104 -13.65 1.94 4.22
N LYS A 105 -13.32 0.78 3.62
CA LYS A 105 -14.15 -0.43 3.60
C LYS A 105 -13.87 -1.37 4.77
N GLY A 106 -12.75 -1.17 5.49
CA GLY A 106 -12.27 -2.03 6.57
C GLY A 106 -11.84 -3.44 6.13
N ARG A 107 -11.66 -3.65 4.82
CA ARG A 107 -11.28 -4.91 4.18
C ARG A 107 -10.44 -4.61 2.95
N HIS A 108 -9.19 -4.22 3.16
CA HIS A 108 -8.29 -3.82 2.08
C HIS A 108 -7.92 -5.01 1.19
N CYS A 109 -7.69 -6.16 1.81
CA CYS A 109 -7.18 -7.36 1.16
C CYS A 109 -8.25 -8.45 0.90
N ARG A 110 -9.55 -8.11 0.89
CA ARG A 110 -10.67 -9.05 0.70
C ARG A 110 -11.84 -8.45 -0.08
#